data_AF-A0A8C9GF62-F1
#
_entry.id   AF-A0A8C9GF62-F1
#
_cell.length_a   1.000
_cell.length_b   1.000
_cell.length_c   1.000
_cell.angle_alpha   90.00
_cell.angle_beta   90.00
_cell.angle_gamma   90.00
#
_symmetry.space_group_name_H-M   'P 1'
#
loop_
_entity.id
_entity.type
_entity.pdbx_description
1 polymer ?
#
loop_
_entity_poly.entity_id
_entity_poly.type
_entity_poly.pdbx_seq_one_letter_code
_entity_poly.pdbx_strand_id
1 'polypeptide(L)'
;MLLQIINNEKKELEMNIDNYTKRIRNLQIKEAELKGKIDLRKEYIRKLQTDINSDVVYTNVEKEYKKKLIEIIVYKNAVKDICTFYHALDQAIIKFHNLKMEEINISIKNLWRRVYNSPDIDYIYIKSDVQNENNGKQNQRKSYNYRVVMVKNNCELDMRGRCSSGQKVLCSIIIRLALAESFSIRCGILALDEPTTNLDKSNSRNLAALIANIVELRKGTSAFQLILITHDTYFVEALSKYGLTDCFYKVSRDEHGYSTIKKVSR
;
A
#
# COMPACT_ATOMS: atom_id res chain seq x y z
N MET A 1 -30.11 93.87 76.66
CA MET A 1 -31.03 92.88 76.06
C MET A 1 -30.87 92.83 74.53
N LEU A 2 -31.05 93.94 73.80
CA LEU A 2 -30.87 94.01 72.34
C LEU A 2 -29.49 93.59 71.81
N LEU A 3 -28.40 94.03 72.45
CA LEU A 3 -27.03 93.67 72.06
C LEU A 3 -26.72 92.16 72.15
N GLN A 4 -27.43 91.45 73.03
CA GLN A 4 -27.23 90.02 73.29
C GLN A 4 -28.01 89.15 72.29
N ILE A 5 -29.15 89.64 71.82
CA ILE A 5 -29.93 89.04 70.74
C ILE A 5 -29.18 89.18 69.41
N ILE A 6 -28.66 90.38 69.11
CA ILE A 6 -27.86 90.65 67.90
C ILE A 6 -26.58 89.79 67.88
N ASN A 7 -25.92 89.59 69.02
CA ASN A 7 -24.71 88.74 69.08
C ASN A 7 -25.03 87.24 68.91
N ASN A 8 -26.20 86.78 69.36
CA ASN A 8 -26.63 85.41 69.14
C ASN A 8 -27.03 85.16 67.69
N GLU A 9 -27.78 86.08 67.07
CA GLU A 9 -28.11 86.01 65.63
C GLU A 9 -26.85 86.09 64.77
N LYS A 10 -25.89 86.94 65.14
CA LYS A 10 -24.59 87.02 64.45
C LYS A 10 -23.81 85.71 64.56
N LYS A 11 -23.77 85.08 65.74
CA LYS A 11 -23.14 83.76 65.91
C LYS A 11 -23.85 82.67 65.12
N GLU A 12 -25.19 82.69 65.09
CA GLU A 12 -25.98 81.73 64.33
C GLU A 12 -25.79 81.89 62.81
N LEU A 13 -25.70 83.14 62.33
CA LEU A 13 -25.33 83.48 60.96
C LEU A 13 -23.89 83.05 60.63
N GLU A 14 -22.91 83.30 61.50
CA GLU A 14 -21.52 82.85 61.34
C GLU A 14 -21.43 81.32 61.29
N MET A 15 -22.20 80.62 62.13
CA MET A 15 -22.27 79.16 62.16
C MET A 15 -22.95 78.59 60.90
N ASN A 16 -23.98 79.26 60.39
CA ASN A 16 -24.62 78.92 59.12
C ASN A 16 -23.69 79.18 57.94
N ILE A 17 -22.97 80.30 57.91
CA ILE A 17 -21.96 80.62 56.88
C ILE A 17 -20.86 79.56 56.89
N ASP A 18 -20.34 79.17 58.05
CA ASP A 18 -19.34 78.10 58.14
C ASP A 18 -19.89 76.75 57.63
N ASN A 19 -21.14 76.41 57.98
CA ASN A 19 -21.81 75.21 57.48
C ASN A 19 -22.00 75.23 55.96
N TYR A 20 -22.48 76.33 55.39
CA TYR A 20 -22.62 76.47 53.93
C TYR A 20 -21.26 76.44 53.23
N THR A 21 -20.23 77.05 53.81
CA THR A 21 -18.85 77.04 53.27
C THR A 21 -18.26 75.63 53.27
N LYS A 22 -18.46 74.85 54.34
CA LYS A 22 -18.09 73.43 54.41
C LYS A 22 -18.84 72.59 53.38
N ARG A 23 -20.14 72.86 53.18
CA ARG A 23 -20.97 72.16 52.19
C ARG A 23 -20.53 72.46 50.76
N ILE A 24 -20.18 73.73 50.47
CA ILE A 24 -19.62 74.15 49.18
C ILE A 24 -18.28 73.46 48.93
N ARG A 25 -17.36 73.44 49.91
CA ARG A 25 -16.07 72.71 49.77
C ARG A 25 -16.27 71.22 49.51
N ASN A 26 -17.18 70.56 50.23
CA ASN A 26 -17.48 69.15 50.01
C ASN A 26 -18.07 68.88 48.62
N LEU A 27 -18.91 69.78 48.10
CA LEU A 27 -19.44 69.69 46.74
C LEU A 27 -18.34 69.90 45.69
N GLN A 28 -17.43 70.86 45.90
CA GLN A 28 -16.28 71.09 45.02
C GLN A 28 -15.32 69.89 44.96
N ILE A 29 -15.06 69.23 46.10
CA ILE A 29 -14.25 68.01 46.14
C ILE A 29 -14.93 66.88 45.36
N LYS A 30 -16.24 66.67 45.56
CA LYS A 30 -17.01 65.67 44.81
C LYS A 30 -17.06 65.98 43.31
N GLU A 31 -17.17 67.25 42.94
CA GLU A 31 -17.15 67.68 41.55
C GLU A 31 -15.80 67.34 40.91
N ALA A 32 -14.68 67.63 41.58
CA ALA A 32 -13.34 67.29 41.11
C ALA A 32 -13.12 65.77 40.98
N GLU A 33 -13.58 64.98 41.96
CA GLU A 33 -13.53 63.51 41.90
C GLU A 33 -14.35 62.94 40.74
N LEU A 34 -15.58 63.44 40.55
CA LEU A 34 -16.45 63.00 39.47
C LEU A 34 -15.87 63.40 38.10
N LYS A 35 -15.27 64.58 37.99
CA LYS A 35 -14.61 65.05 36.77
C LYS A 35 -13.40 64.19 36.42
N GLY A 36 -12.56 63.86 37.41
CA GLY A 36 -11.46 62.91 37.25
C GLY A 36 -11.92 61.51 36.79
N LYS A 37 -13.02 61.00 37.37
CA LYS A 37 -13.63 59.73 36.92
C LYS A 37 -14.18 59.80 35.50
N ILE A 38 -14.76 60.93 35.10
CA ILE A 38 -15.26 61.15 33.74
C ILE A 38 -14.10 61.17 32.76
N ASP A 39 -13.01 61.86 33.08
CA ASP A 39 -11.84 61.98 32.20
C ASP A 39 -11.12 60.64 32.03
N LEU A 40 -10.94 59.87 33.11
CA LEU A 40 -10.43 58.49 33.06
C LEU A 40 -11.30 57.58 32.18
N ARG A 41 -12.64 57.66 32.31
CA ARG A 41 -13.56 56.88 31.47
C ARG A 41 -13.49 57.32 30.00
N LYS A 42 -13.34 58.63 29.73
CA LYS A 42 -13.19 59.15 28.37
C LYS A 42 -11.87 58.69 27.72
N GLU A 43 -10.77 58.67 28.47
CA GLU A 43 -9.51 58.09 28.00
C GLU A 43 -9.65 56.60 27.72
N TYR A 44 -10.33 55.85 28.60
CA TYR A 44 -10.58 54.43 28.39
C TYR A 44 -11.43 54.15 27.15
N ILE A 45 -12.50 54.95 26.94
CA ILE A 45 -13.32 54.88 25.73
C ILE A 45 -12.49 55.21 24.48
N ARG A 46 -11.65 56.26 24.52
CA ARG A 46 -10.76 56.57 23.41
C ARG A 46 -9.83 55.42 23.10
N LYS A 47 -9.23 54.81 24.13
CA LYS A 47 -8.31 53.68 23.97
C LYS A 47 -8.99 52.50 23.30
N LEU A 48 -10.17 52.12 23.78
CA LEU A 48 -11.01 51.09 23.16
C LEU A 48 -11.41 51.45 21.72
N GLN A 49 -11.72 52.71 21.44
CA GLN A 49 -12.05 53.16 20.08
C GLN A 49 -10.82 53.08 19.16
N THR A 50 -9.63 53.45 19.62
CA THR A 50 -8.38 53.23 18.85
C THR A 50 -8.06 51.76 18.68
N ASP A 51 -8.33 50.90 19.67
CA ASP A 51 -8.09 49.47 19.57
C ASP A 51 -9.04 48.83 18.54
N ILE A 52 -10.32 49.24 18.53
CA ILE A 52 -11.32 48.78 17.54
C ILE A 52 -11.00 49.32 16.14
N ASN A 53 -10.62 50.59 16.02
CA ASN A 53 -10.30 51.23 14.74
C ASN A 53 -8.86 50.97 14.29
N SER A 54 -8.06 50.27 15.08
CA SER A 54 -6.75 49.77 14.65
C SER A 54 -7.01 48.65 13.63
N ASP A 55 -7.14 49.08 12.38
CA ASP A 55 -7.54 48.33 11.19
C ASP A 55 -6.73 47.04 10.91
N VAL A 56 -5.67 46.81 11.68
CA VAL A 56 -4.72 45.71 11.49
C VAL A 56 -5.18 44.42 12.16
N VAL A 57 -5.91 44.48 13.28
CA VAL A 57 -6.18 43.29 14.10
C VAL A 57 -7.58 42.71 13.91
N TYR A 58 -8.60 43.55 13.70
CA TYR A 58 -10.00 43.10 13.72
C TYR A 58 -10.72 43.16 12.36
N THR A 59 -10.27 43.98 11.42
CA THR A 59 -10.98 44.23 10.15
C THR A 59 -10.91 43.03 9.18
N ASN A 60 -9.82 42.25 9.23
CA ASN A 60 -9.61 41.12 8.32
C ASN A 60 -9.91 39.75 8.96
N VAL A 61 -10.32 39.72 10.23
CA VAL A 61 -10.54 38.47 10.99
C VAL A 61 -11.61 37.61 10.34
N GLU A 62 -12.70 38.20 9.86
CA GLU A 62 -13.75 37.44 9.18
C GLU A 62 -13.26 36.84 7.86
N LYS A 63 -12.44 37.57 7.09
CA LYS A 63 -11.89 37.08 5.83
C LYS A 63 -10.87 35.97 6.07
N GLU A 64 -9.97 36.14 7.04
CA GLU A 64 -9.00 35.12 7.44
C GLU A 64 -9.69 33.89 8.04
N TYR A 65 -10.73 34.07 8.86
CA TYR A 65 -11.54 32.98 9.39
C TYR A 65 -12.22 32.19 8.26
N LYS A 66 -12.87 32.88 7.31
CA LYS A 66 -13.48 32.23 6.14
C LYS A 66 -12.43 31.48 5.30
N LYS A 67 -11.26 32.07 5.08
CA LYS A 67 -10.16 31.42 4.36
C LYS A 67 -9.68 30.15 5.08
N LYS A 68 -9.46 30.22 6.40
CA LYS A 68 -9.07 29.06 7.21
C LYS A 68 -10.16 27.99 7.27
N LEU A 69 -11.42 28.38 7.30
CA LEU A 69 -12.55 27.45 7.24
C LEU A 69 -12.56 26.68 5.91
N ILE A 70 -12.36 27.38 4.78
CA ILE A 70 -12.25 26.75 3.46
C ILE A 70 -11.05 25.80 3.44
N GLU A 71 -9.87 26.22 3.91
CA GLU A 71 -8.69 25.36 4.00
C GLU A 71 -8.98 24.08 4.80
N ILE A 72 -9.62 24.19 5.97
CA ILE A 72 -9.98 23.02 6.80
C ILE A 72 -10.91 22.07 6.04
N ILE A 73 -11.92 22.59 5.36
CA ILE A 73 -12.86 21.76 4.57
C ILE A 73 -12.12 21.06 3.43
N VAL A 74 -11.26 21.78 2.71
CA VAL A 74 -10.45 21.22 1.62
C VAL A 74 -9.52 20.12 2.14
N TYR A 75 -8.78 20.36 3.23
CA TYR A 75 -7.91 19.34 3.82
C TYR A 75 -8.69 18.12 4.31
N LYS A 76 -9.86 18.32 4.93
CA LYS A 76 -10.72 17.22 5.37
C LYS A 76 -11.19 16.36 4.20
N ASN A 77 -11.58 16.97 3.08
CA ASN A 77 -11.96 16.24 1.87
C ASN A 77 -10.75 15.54 1.24
N ALA A 78 -9.60 16.20 1.16
CA ALA A 78 -8.37 15.59 0.64
C ALA A 78 -7.95 14.35 1.43
N VAL A 79 -8.02 14.40 2.77
CA VAL A 79 -7.76 13.24 3.64
C VAL A 79 -8.76 12.11 3.35
N LYS A 80 -10.05 12.43 3.22
CA LYS A 80 -11.09 11.44 2.90
C LYS A 80 -10.82 10.76 1.54
N ASP A 81 -10.43 11.53 0.53
CA ASP A 81 -10.14 11.02 -0.79
C ASP A 81 -8.91 10.12 -0.76
N ILE A 82 -7.83 10.53 -0.07
CA ILE A 82 -6.63 9.69 0.12
C ILE A 82 -6.98 8.37 0.81
N CYS A 83 -7.79 8.38 1.87
CA CYS A 83 -8.25 7.15 2.52
C CYS A 83 -9.05 6.27 1.57
N THR A 84 -9.91 6.86 0.73
CA THR A 84 -10.70 6.13 -0.26
C THR A 84 -9.80 5.50 -1.32
N PHE A 85 -8.82 6.23 -1.85
CA PHE A 85 -7.84 5.70 -2.80
C PHE A 85 -6.99 4.59 -2.19
N TYR A 86 -6.57 4.73 -0.93
CA TYR A 86 -5.85 3.70 -0.21
C TYR A 86 -6.65 2.40 -0.13
N HIS A 87 -7.92 2.46 0.27
CA HIS A 87 -8.79 1.28 0.33
C HIS A 87 -9.07 0.69 -1.06
N ALA A 88 -9.33 1.53 -2.06
CA ALA A 88 -9.56 1.07 -3.42
C ALA A 88 -8.33 0.34 -4.00
N LEU A 89 -7.13 0.87 -3.74
CA LEU A 89 -5.87 0.26 -4.17
C LEU A 89 -5.63 -1.07 -3.46
N ASP A 90 -5.82 -1.14 -2.14
CA ASP A 90 -5.67 -2.40 -1.39
C ASP A 90 -6.63 -3.49 -1.90
N GLN A 91 -7.89 -3.13 -2.16
CA GLN A 91 -8.87 -4.04 -2.75
C GLN A 91 -8.49 -4.47 -4.17
N ALA A 92 -7.98 -3.55 -5.00
CA ALA A 92 -7.52 -3.85 -6.33
C ALA A 92 -6.34 -4.84 -6.33
N ILE A 93 -5.39 -4.69 -5.39
CA ILE A 93 -4.25 -5.59 -5.23
C ILE A 93 -4.71 -7.00 -4.83
N ILE A 94 -5.63 -7.13 -3.86
CA ILE A 94 -6.18 -8.44 -3.46
C ILE A 94 -6.89 -9.10 -4.65
N LYS A 95 -7.75 -8.34 -5.34
CA LYS A 95 -8.51 -8.84 -6.47
C LYS A 95 -7.58 -9.29 -7.60
N PHE A 96 -6.56 -8.49 -7.92
CA PHE A 96 -5.56 -8.84 -8.93
C PHE A 96 -4.81 -10.12 -8.57
N HIS A 97 -4.39 -10.26 -7.31
CA HIS A 97 -3.71 -11.46 -6.81
C HIS A 97 -4.59 -12.72 -6.95
N ASN A 98 -5.84 -12.66 -6.50
CA ASN A 98 -6.78 -13.78 -6.62
C ASN A 98 -6.99 -14.19 -8.09
N LEU A 99 -7.27 -13.22 -8.96
CA LEU A 99 -7.45 -13.48 -10.39
C LEU A 99 -6.20 -14.11 -11.02
N LYS A 100 -5.01 -13.63 -10.64
CA LYS A 100 -3.75 -14.20 -11.14
C LYS A 100 -3.51 -15.62 -10.62
N MET A 101 -3.80 -15.90 -9.36
CA MET A 101 -3.69 -17.25 -8.81
C MET A 101 -4.65 -18.23 -9.48
N GLU A 102 -5.89 -17.81 -9.78
CA GLU A 102 -6.84 -18.61 -10.56
C GLU A 102 -6.31 -18.91 -11.97
N GLU A 103 -5.82 -17.89 -12.69
CA GLU A 103 -5.23 -18.03 -14.02
C GLU A 103 -4.05 -19.03 -14.02
N ILE A 104 -3.12 -18.88 -13.07
CA ILE A 104 -1.98 -19.78 -12.89
C ILE A 104 -2.45 -21.21 -12.60
N ASN A 105 -3.42 -21.38 -11.70
CA ASN A 105 -3.93 -22.70 -11.31
C ASN A 105 -4.65 -23.42 -12.45
N ILE A 106 -5.34 -22.69 -13.32
CA ILE A 106 -5.93 -23.25 -14.54
C ILE A 106 -4.82 -23.78 -15.46
N SER A 107 -3.77 -22.99 -15.71
CA SER A 107 -2.63 -23.43 -16.53
C SER A 107 -1.92 -24.65 -15.92
N ILE A 108 -1.61 -24.62 -14.62
CA ILE A 108 -1.00 -25.74 -13.90
C ILE A 108 -1.83 -27.03 -14.04
N LYS A 109 -3.15 -26.95 -13.80
CA LYS A 109 -4.06 -28.10 -13.88
C LYS A 109 -4.08 -28.71 -15.28
N ASN A 110 -4.10 -27.87 -16.32
CA ASN A 110 -4.10 -28.29 -17.71
C ASN A 110 -2.77 -28.94 -18.11
N LEU A 111 -1.65 -28.33 -17.71
CA LEU A 111 -0.31 -28.86 -17.98
C LEU A 111 -0.09 -30.20 -17.25
N TRP A 112 -0.46 -30.29 -15.97
CA TRP A 112 -0.30 -31.51 -15.18
C TRP A 112 -1.01 -32.71 -15.81
N ARG A 113 -2.29 -32.55 -16.16
CA ARG A 113 -3.09 -33.63 -16.78
C ARG A 113 -2.56 -34.09 -18.13
N ARG A 114 -1.77 -33.28 -18.81
CA ARG A 114 -1.15 -33.63 -20.10
C ARG A 114 0.17 -34.37 -19.94
N VAL A 115 0.94 -34.12 -18.88
CA VAL A 115 2.27 -34.74 -18.69
C VAL A 115 2.22 -35.95 -17.77
N TYR A 116 1.42 -35.87 -16.71
CA TYR A 116 1.40 -36.87 -15.66
C TYR A 116 0.29 -37.88 -15.92
N ASN A 117 0.67 -39.08 -16.37
CA ASN A 117 -0.29 -40.15 -16.74
C ASN A 117 -0.56 -41.14 -15.60
N SER A 118 0.06 -40.95 -14.44
CA SER A 118 -0.12 -41.88 -13.33
C SER A 118 -1.43 -41.60 -12.59
N PRO A 119 -2.18 -42.65 -12.20
CA PRO A 119 -3.50 -42.50 -11.58
C PRO A 119 -3.47 -42.07 -10.11
N ASP A 120 -2.30 -41.83 -9.52
CA ASP A 120 -2.15 -41.47 -8.10
C ASP A 120 -2.44 -39.99 -7.81
N ILE A 121 -2.33 -39.08 -8.80
CA ILE A 121 -2.60 -37.64 -8.63
C ILE A 121 -3.41 -37.13 -9.82
N ASP A 122 -4.62 -36.62 -9.57
CA ASP A 122 -5.52 -36.15 -10.64
C ASP A 122 -5.09 -34.77 -11.17
N TYR A 123 -4.70 -33.87 -10.28
CA TYR A 123 -4.12 -32.57 -10.61
C TYR A 123 -3.44 -31.95 -9.39
N ILE A 124 -2.64 -30.92 -9.65
CA ILE A 124 -2.00 -30.09 -8.62
C ILE A 124 -2.43 -28.64 -8.80
N TYR A 125 -2.33 -27.84 -7.75
CA TYR A 125 -2.55 -26.40 -7.80
C TYR A 125 -1.84 -25.70 -6.62
N ILE A 126 -1.66 -24.39 -6.72
CA ILE A 126 -1.09 -23.54 -5.67
C ILE A 126 -2.23 -22.93 -4.87
N LYS A 127 -2.19 -23.15 -3.56
CA LYS A 127 -3.10 -22.52 -2.61
C LYS A 127 -2.40 -21.35 -1.94
N SER A 128 -3.06 -20.19 -1.94
CA SER A 128 -2.60 -18.98 -1.29
C SER A 128 -3.51 -18.66 -0.11
N ASP A 129 -3.01 -18.86 1.10
CA ASP A 129 -3.73 -18.58 2.34
C ASP A 129 -3.25 -17.20 2.89
N VAL A 130 -4.18 -16.28 3.14
CA VAL A 130 -3.86 -14.94 3.68
C VAL A 130 -3.63 -15.05 5.18
N GLN A 131 -2.44 -14.66 5.66
CA GLN A 131 -2.18 -14.51 7.08
C GLN A 131 -2.72 -13.16 7.56
N ASN A 132 -3.89 -13.19 8.19
CA ASN A 132 -4.39 -12.05 8.95
C ASN A 132 -3.74 -12.09 10.35
N GLU A 133 -2.53 -11.56 10.49
CA GLU A 133 -2.02 -11.24 11.82
C GLU A 133 -2.82 -10.04 12.35
N ASN A 134 -3.82 -10.32 13.20
CA ASN A 134 -4.61 -9.32 13.91
C ASN A 134 -3.80 -8.67 15.05
N ASN A 135 -2.63 -8.10 14.76
CA ASN A 135 -1.73 -7.51 15.76
C ASN A 135 -1.93 -5.99 15.94
N GLY A 136 -3.10 -5.43 15.57
CA GLY A 136 -3.49 -4.06 15.89
C GLY A 136 -2.62 -2.93 15.27
N LYS A 137 -1.61 -3.27 14.47
CA LYS A 137 -0.73 -2.29 13.80
C LYS A 137 -1.28 -1.94 12.43
N GLN A 138 -1.72 -0.70 12.26
CA GLN A 138 -2.38 -0.16 11.06
C GLN A 138 -1.53 -0.17 9.76
N ASN A 139 -0.32 -0.73 9.75
CA ASN A 139 0.63 -0.67 8.63
C ASN A 139 1.29 -2.02 8.28
N GLN A 140 0.68 -3.15 8.63
CA GLN A 140 1.26 -4.45 8.27
C GLN A 140 0.96 -4.79 6.80
N ARG A 141 2.03 -5.02 6.01
CA ARG A 141 1.93 -5.63 4.68
C ARG A 141 1.25 -6.99 4.82
N LYS A 142 0.27 -7.28 3.96
CA LYS A 142 -0.40 -8.59 3.95
C LYS A 142 0.61 -9.68 3.63
N SER A 143 0.68 -10.69 4.50
CA SER A 143 1.52 -11.87 4.32
C SER A 143 0.68 -12.96 3.68
N TYR A 144 1.21 -13.56 2.61
CA TYR A 144 0.59 -14.69 1.93
C TYR A 144 1.43 -15.93 2.17
N ASN A 145 0.78 -17.01 2.60
CA ASN A 145 1.39 -18.31 2.68
C ASN A 145 1.00 -19.14 1.44
N TYR A 146 2.00 -19.68 0.76
CA TYR A 146 1.80 -20.48 -0.44
C TYR A 146 2.15 -21.93 -0.18
N ARG A 147 1.27 -22.83 -0.62
CA ARG A 147 1.51 -24.26 -0.58
C ARG A 147 1.04 -24.92 -1.86
N VAL A 148 1.78 -25.95 -2.29
CA VAL A 148 1.41 -26.75 -3.45
C VAL A 148 0.59 -27.93 -2.97
N VAL A 149 -0.61 -28.06 -3.52
CA VAL A 149 -1.59 -29.07 -3.13
C VAL A 149 -1.77 -30.02 -4.30
N MET A 150 -1.78 -31.32 -4.00
CA MET A 150 -2.22 -32.35 -4.92
C MET A 150 -3.64 -32.78 -4.57
N VAL A 151 -4.42 -33.11 -5.59
CA VAL A 151 -5.80 -33.59 -5.45
C VAL A 151 -5.89 -35.01 -5.99
N LYS A 152 -6.50 -35.88 -5.19
CA LYS A 152 -6.88 -37.23 -5.62
C LYS A 152 -8.28 -37.56 -5.11
N ASN A 153 -9.20 -37.94 -6.01
CA ASN A 153 -10.58 -38.30 -5.66
C ASN A 153 -11.28 -37.24 -4.78
N ASN A 154 -11.12 -35.96 -5.14
CA ASN A 154 -11.59 -34.81 -4.36
C ASN A 154 -10.97 -34.61 -2.96
N CYS A 155 -9.95 -35.39 -2.59
CA CYS A 155 -9.17 -35.17 -1.38
C CYS A 155 -7.96 -34.30 -1.67
N GLU A 156 -7.77 -33.23 -0.89
CA GLU A 156 -6.63 -32.32 -0.97
C GLU A 156 -5.52 -32.73 0.00
N LEU A 157 -4.28 -32.82 -0.50
CA LEU A 157 -3.11 -33.11 0.30
C LEU A 157 -1.97 -32.16 -0.05
N ASP A 158 -1.26 -31.66 0.97
CA ASP A 158 -0.05 -30.88 0.74
C ASP A 158 1.06 -31.80 0.18
N MET A 159 1.64 -31.39 -0.95
CA MET A 159 2.72 -32.12 -1.62
C MET A 159 4.02 -32.10 -0.82
N ARG A 160 4.24 -31.09 0.03
CA ARG A 160 5.48 -30.96 0.79
C ARG A 160 5.71 -32.18 1.67
N GLY A 161 6.83 -32.88 1.44
CA GLY A 161 7.18 -34.09 2.18
C GLY A 161 6.39 -35.34 1.82
N ARG A 162 5.48 -35.28 0.83
CA ARG A 162 4.59 -36.39 0.44
C ARG A 162 4.69 -36.81 -1.03
N CYS A 163 5.56 -36.16 -1.81
CA CYS A 163 5.77 -36.46 -3.22
C CYS A 163 7.14 -37.10 -3.49
N SER A 164 7.21 -37.93 -4.52
CA SER A 164 8.44 -38.57 -5.01
C SER A 164 9.38 -37.54 -5.65
N SER A 165 10.66 -37.89 -5.81
CA SER A 165 11.64 -37.01 -6.45
C SER A 165 11.24 -36.64 -7.88
N GLY A 166 10.72 -37.59 -8.66
CA GLY A 166 10.23 -37.31 -10.02
C GLY A 166 9.02 -36.39 -10.04
N GLN A 167 8.06 -36.60 -9.13
CA GLN A 167 6.89 -35.71 -8.99
C GLN A 167 7.31 -34.27 -8.64
N LYS A 168 8.33 -34.10 -7.78
CA LYS A 168 8.87 -32.77 -7.44
C LYS A 168 9.45 -32.05 -8.65
N VAL A 169 10.26 -32.75 -9.45
CA VAL A 169 10.88 -32.18 -10.65
C VAL A 169 9.81 -31.78 -11.66
N LEU A 170 8.87 -32.68 -11.94
CA LEU A 170 7.79 -32.41 -12.88
C LEU A 170 6.89 -31.25 -12.43
N CYS A 171 6.48 -31.26 -11.16
CA CYS A 171 5.70 -30.19 -10.54
C CYS A 171 6.40 -28.83 -10.67
N SER A 172 7.70 -28.76 -10.36
CA SER A 172 8.50 -27.55 -10.45
C SER A 172 8.58 -27.01 -11.89
N ILE A 173 8.75 -27.88 -12.89
CA ILE A 173 8.78 -27.48 -14.30
C ILE A 173 7.42 -26.91 -14.72
N ILE A 174 6.32 -27.60 -14.39
CA ILE A 174 4.96 -27.18 -14.73
C ILE A 174 4.62 -25.83 -14.10
N ILE A 175 4.94 -25.64 -12.81
CA ILE A 175 4.70 -24.37 -12.12
C ILE A 175 5.49 -23.24 -12.78
N ARG A 176 6.77 -23.46 -13.11
CA ARG A 176 7.59 -22.44 -13.81
C ARG A 176 7.01 -22.07 -15.17
N LEU A 177 6.51 -23.06 -15.92
CA LEU A 177 5.86 -22.84 -17.21
C LEU A 177 4.59 -22.01 -17.07
N ALA A 178 3.71 -22.37 -16.14
CA ALA A 178 2.46 -21.64 -15.88
C ALA A 178 2.71 -20.20 -15.40
N LEU A 179 3.72 -20.00 -14.54
CA LEU A 179 4.13 -18.66 -14.11
C LEU A 179 4.68 -17.83 -15.27
N ALA A 180 5.52 -18.42 -16.12
CA ALA A 180 6.04 -17.74 -17.31
C ALA A 180 4.91 -17.35 -18.26
N GLU A 181 3.92 -18.21 -18.47
CA GLU A 181 2.72 -17.91 -19.26
C GLU A 181 1.89 -16.76 -18.68
N SER A 182 1.59 -16.81 -17.37
CA SER A 182 0.65 -15.86 -16.76
C SER A 182 1.25 -14.48 -16.46
N PHE A 183 2.55 -14.42 -16.11
CA PHE A 183 3.22 -13.16 -15.76
C PHE A 183 4.04 -12.57 -16.89
N SER A 184 4.49 -13.38 -17.85
CA SER A 184 5.43 -12.91 -18.86
C SER A 184 4.80 -12.85 -20.24
N ILE A 185 4.11 -11.74 -20.50
CA ILE A 185 3.52 -11.40 -21.81
C ILE A 185 4.60 -11.41 -22.93
N ARG A 186 5.89 -11.22 -22.58
CA ARG A 186 7.04 -11.19 -23.50
C ARG A 186 8.28 -11.96 -23.01
N CYS A 187 8.18 -12.90 -22.07
CA CYS A 187 9.36 -13.73 -21.77
C CYS A 187 9.53 -14.77 -22.87
N GLY A 188 10.43 -14.45 -23.79
CA GLY A 188 10.80 -15.28 -24.92
C GLY A 188 11.92 -16.27 -24.61
N ILE A 189 12.37 -16.45 -23.37
CA ILE A 189 13.46 -17.39 -23.07
C ILE A 189 13.09 -18.27 -21.88
N LEU A 190 13.15 -19.59 -22.08
CA LEU A 190 13.05 -20.58 -21.02
C LEU A 190 14.30 -21.45 -21.03
N ALA A 191 14.96 -21.61 -19.89
CA ALA A 191 16.09 -22.52 -19.73
C ALA A 191 15.72 -23.66 -18.76
N LEU A 192 15.91 -24.89 -19.20
CA LEU A 192 15.67 -26.10 -18.43
C LEU A 192 16.99 -26.87 -18.32
N ASP A 193 17.58 -26.84 -17.13
CA ASP A 193 18.78 -27.60 -16.80
C ASP A 193 18.42 -28.95 -16.17
N GLU A 194 18.87 -30.03 -16.81
CA GLU A 194 18.60 -31.43 -16.47
C GLU A 194 17.15 -31.73 -16.05
N PRO A 195 16.17 -31.44 -16.92
CA PRO A 195 14.75 -31.54 -16.58
C PRO A 195 14.26 -32.97 -16.39
N THR A 196 15.05 -33.99 -16.76
CA THR A 196 14.73 -35.41 -16.59
C THR A 196 15.32 -36.02 -15.32
N THR A 197 15.95 -35.23 -14.46
CA THR A 197 16.50 -35.70 -13.19
C THR A 197 15.43 -36.46 -12.39
N ASN A 198 15.70 -37.73 -12.05
CA ASN A 198 14.78 -38.62 -11.34
C ASN A 198 13.42 -38.89 -12.04
N LEU A 199 13.32 -38.72 -13.36
CA LEU A 199 12.17 -39.14 -14.15
C LEU A 199 12.40 -40.51 -14.79
N ASP A 200 11.34 -41.32 -14.85
CA ASP A 200 11.34 -42.56 -15.64
C ASP A 200 11.18 -42.27 -17.14
N LYS A 201 11.42 -43.29 -17.98
CA LYS A 201 11.36 -43.15 -19.45
C LYS A 201 9.98 -42.71 -19.98
N SER A 202 8.90 -43.05 -19.30
CA SER A 202 7.53 -42.64 -19.66
C SER A 202 7.31 -41.15 -19.40
N ASN A 203 7.66 -40.69 -18.19
CA ASN A 203 7.52 -39.31 -17.78
C ASN A 203 8.47 -38.40 -18.56
N SER A 204 9.70 -38.85 -18.85
CA SER A 204 10.62 -38.13 -19.76
C SER A 204 10.04 -37.99 -21.18
N ARG A 205 9.36 -39.03 -21.71
CA ARG A 205 8.71 -38.95 -23.02
C ARG A 205 7.51 -37.98 -23.01
N ASN A 206 6.70 -38.01 -21.96
CA ASN A 206 5.58 -37.09 -21.80
C ASN A 206 6.06 -35.64 -21.66
N LEU A 207 7.16 -35.43 -20.93
CA LEU A 207 7.79 -34.13 -20.80
C LEU A 207 8.30 -33.62 -22.15
N ALA A 208 8.92 -34.47 -22.97
CA ALA A 208 9.34 -34.12 -24.31
C ALA A 208 8.15 -33.71 -25.20
N ALA A 209 7.04 -34.45 -25.12
CA ALA A 209 5.80 -34.14 -25.84
C ALA A 209 5.21 -32.80 -25.41
N LEU A 210 5.22 -32.49 -24.11
CA LEU A 210 4.73 -31.20 -23.60
C LEU A 210 5.63 -30.05 -24.04
N ILE A 211 6.95 -30.22 -23.95
CA ILE A 211 7.90 -29.23 -24.45
C ILE A 211 7.66 -28.95 -25.94
N ALA A 212 7.45 -30.00 -26.74
CA ALA A 212 7.15 -29.85 -28.16
C ALA A 212 5.87 -29.02 -28.39
N ASN A 213 4.79 -29.36 -27.69
CA ASN A 213 3.53 -28.62 -27.77
C ASN A 213 3.70 -27.15 -27.36
N ILE A 214 4.50 -26.85 -26.34
CA ILE A 214 4.73 -25.46 -25.89
C ILE A 214 5.50 -24.68 -26.95
N VAL A 215 6.53 -25.27 -27.54
CA VAL A 215 7.29 -24.66 -28.63
C VAL A 215 6.38 -24.39 -29.82
N GLU A 216 5.53 -25.35 -30.19
CA GLU A 216 4.59 -25.22 -31.31
C GLU A 216 3.54 -24.13 -31.07
N LEU A 217 2.89 -24.13 -29.90
CA LEU A 217 1.89 -23.11 -29.53
C LEU A 217 2.46 -21.68 -29.53
N ARG A 218 3.75 -21.54 -29.21
CA ARG A 218 4.44 -20.24 -29.14
C ARG A 218 5.16 -19.84 -30.43
N LYS A 219 5.25 -20.75 -31.41
CA LYS A 219 5.92 -20.52 -32.70
C LYS A 219 5.33 -19.34 -33.50
N GLY A 220 4.04 -19.05 -33.31
CA GLY A 220 3.31 -18.02 -34.06
C GLY A 220 3.19 -16.64 -33.39
N THR A 221 3.44 -16.51 -32.08
CA THR A 221 3.07 -15.29 -31.31
C THR A 221 4.25 -14.50 -30.76
N SER A 222 5.44 -15.08 -30.60
CA SER A 222 6.62 -14.37 -30.07
C SER A 222 7.95 -15.08 -30.38
N ALA A 223 9.07 -14.38 -30.25
CA ALA A 223 10.42 -14.98 -30.26
C ALA A 223 10.63 -15.84 -28.99
N PHE A 224 10.02 -17.03 -28.96
CA PHE A 224 10.22 -18.01 -27.89
C PHE A 224 11.44 -18.88 -28.19
N GLN A 225 12.37 -18.91 -27.25
CA GLN A 225 13.62 -19.63 -27.26
C GLN A 225 13.65 -20.55 -26.05
N LEU A 226 13.77 -21.85 -26.31
CA LEU A 226 13.95 -22.86 -25.28
C LEU A 226 15.40 -23.32 -25.29
N ILE A 227 16.06 -23.22 -24.15
CA ILE A 227 17.39 -23.76 -23.91
C ILE A 227 17.22 -25.00 -23.03
N LEU A 228 17.70 -26.14 -23.52
CA LEU A 228 17.62 -27.41 -22.81
C LEU A 228 19.03 -27.95 -22.61
N ILE A 229 19.39 -28.24 -21.36
CA ILE A 229 20.67 -28.85 -21.00
C ILE A 229 20.35 -30.24 -20.48
N THR A 230 20.93 -31.27 -21.09
CA THR A 230 20.77 -32.64 -20.62
C THR A 230 21.91 -33.56 -21.03
N HIS A 231 22.18 -34.56 -20.19
CA HIS A 231 22.98 -35.74 -20.51
C HIS A 231 22.12 -36.97 -20.87
N ASP A 232 20.79 -36.87 -20.79
CA ASP A 232 19.87 -37.97 -21.13
C ASP A 232 19.69 -38.09 -22.65
N THR A 233 20.43 -39.01 -23.25
CA THR A 233 20.38 -39.29 -24.70
C THR A 233 19.00 -39.75 -25.18
N TYR A 234 18.26 -40.51 -24.36
CA TYR A 234 16.91 -40.95 -24.71
C TYR A 234 15.94 -39.77 -24.79
N PHE A 235 16.08 -38.79 -23.88
CA PHE A 235 15.28 -37.58 -23.91
C PHE A 235 15.59 -36.69 -25.13
N VAL A 236 16.87 -36.57 -25.50
CA VAL A 236 17.29 -35.87 -26.74
C VAL A 236 16.69 -36.54 -27.99
N GLU A 237 16.72 -37.87 -28.04
CA GLU A 237 16.07 -38.62 -29.12
C GLU A 237 14.55 -38.41 -29.15
N ALA A 238 13.90 -38.41 -27.99
CA ALA A 238 12.47 -38.16 -27.89
C ALA A 238 12.10 -36.75 -28.39
N LEU A 239 12.88 -35.72 -28.05
CA LEU A 239 12.68 -34.35 -28.55
C LEU A 239 12.92 -34.24 -30.06
N SER A 240 13.93 -34.96 -30.57
CA SER A 240 14.25 -35.00 -32.00
C SER A 240 13.10 -35.55 -32.85
N LYS A 241 12.32 -36.52 -32.32
CA LYS A 241 11.15 -37.09 -33.02
C LYS A 241 10.04 -36.06 -33.29
N TYR A 242 9.97 -35.00 -32.49
CA TYR A 242 9.02 -33.90 -32.68
C TYR A 242 9.54 -32.82 -33.64
N GLY A 243 10.72 -33.01 -34.26
CA GLY A 243 11.27 -32.07 -35.23
C GLY A 243 11.66 -30.72 -34.61
N LEU A 244 11.97 -30.67 -33.31
CA LEU A 244 12.24 -29.43 -32.61
C LEU A 244 13.61 -28.83 -32.95
N THR A 245 14.61 -29.67 -33.25
CA THR A 245 15.99 -29.21 -33.51
C THR A 245 16.71 -30.15 -34.49
N ASP A 246 17.37 -29.58 -35.50
CA ASP A 246 18.26 -30.31 -36.41
C ASP A 246 19.73 -30.30 -35.94
N CYS A 247 20.04 -29.49 -34.91
CA CYS A 247 21.39 -29.40 -34.35
C CYS A 247 21.36 -29.19 -32.84
N PHE A 248 22.40 -29.67 -32.17
CA PHE A 248 22.62 -29.47 -30.74
C PHE A 248 24.09 -29.15 -30.45
N TYR A 249 24.36 -28.56 -29.29
CA TYR A 249 25.70 -28.25 -28.83
C TYR A 249 26.14 -29.30 -27.81
N LYS A 250 27.22 -30.02 -28.10
CA LYS A 250 27.84 -30.97 -27.17
C LYS A 250 28.96 -30.27 -26.41
N VAL A 251 28.89 -30.29 -25.09
CA VAL A 251 29.93 -29.78 -24.20
C VAL A 251 30.79 -30.96 -23.72
N SER A 252 32.10 -30.87 -23.87
CA SER A 252 33.07 -31.90 -23.47
C SER A 252 34.32 -31.28 -22.85
N ARG A 253 35.07 -32.03 -22.03
CA ARG A 253 36.41 -31.61 -21.58
C ARG A 253 37.47 -32.06 -22.58
N ASP A 254 38.45 -31.21 -22.85
CA ASP A 254 39.63 -31.58 -23.62
C ASP A 254 40.68 -32.31 -22.74
N GLU A 255 41.80 -32.70 -23.34
CA GLU A 255 42.90 -33.41 -22.67
C GLU A 255 43.55 -32.60 -21.54
N HIS A 256 43.33 -31.28 -21.51
CA HIS A 256 43.89 -30.35 -20.54
C HIS A 256 42.87 -29.97 -19.45
N GLY A 257 41.65 -30.52 -19.53
CA GLY A 257 40.55 -30.29 -18.59
C GLY A 257 39.71 -29.04 -18.86
N TYR A 258 39.95 -28.31 -19.95
CA TYR A 258 39.15 -27.14 -20.33
C TYR A 258 37.85 -27.56 -21.03
N SER A 259 36.80 -26.76 -20.84
CA SER A 259 35.49 -27.01 -21.47
C SER A 259 35.51 -26.58 -22.94
N THR A 260 35.13 -27.50 -23.82
CA THR A 260 35.03 -27.29 -25.27
C THR A 260 33.59 -27.52 -25.73
N ILE A 261 33.12 -26.68 -26.66
CA ILE A 261 31.77 -26.76 -27.21
C ILE A 261 31.87 -27.12 -28.69
N LYS A 262 31.20 -28.18 -29.11
CA LYS A 262 31.12 -28.60 -30.51
C LYS A 262 29.67 -28.61 -30.97
N LYS A 263 29.37 -27.95 -32.08
CA LYS A 263 28.07 -28.05 -32.73
C LYS A 263 27.99 -29.38 -33.47
N VAL A 264 26.96 -30.16 -33.17
CA VAL A 264 26.64 -31.40 -33.87
C VAL A 264 25.36 -31.14 -34.66
N SER A 265 25.46 -31.14 -35.98
CA SER A 265 24.30 -31.16 -36.87
C SER A 265 23.94 -32.60 -37.16
N ARG A 266 22.65 -32.92 -37.14
CA ARG A 266 22.14 -34.23 -37.52
C ARG A 266 21.85 -34.29 -39.02
#